data_AF-A0A7X8ZL52-F1
#
_entry.id   AF-A0A7X8ZL52-F1
#
_cell.length_a   1.000
_cell.length_b   1.000
_cell.length_c   1.000
_cell.angle_alpha   90.00
_cell.angle_beta   90.00
_cell.angle_gamma   90.00
#
_symmetry.space_group_name_H-M   'P 1'
#
loop_
_entity.id
_entity.type
_entity.pdbx_description
1 polymer ?
#
loop_
_entity_poly.entity_id
_entity_poly.type
_entity_poly.pdbx_seq_one_letter_code
_entity_poly.pdbx_strand_id
1 'polypeptide(L)'
;MKQRQSTSMFLLRFFVGICAIIILALCFSAFLKQQNEFAVLSKERRRLEKERDELASEYERLKNLNEMADTDAYVEHIARQYLDMVRPGEYLIIDK
;
A
#
# COMPACT_ATOMS: atom_id res chain seq x y z
N MET A 1 46.93 50.58 -22.71
CA MET A 1 45.70 49.76 -22.82
C MET A 1 45.87 48.46 -22.03
N LYS A 2 45.53 48.41 -20.73
CA LYS A 2 45.66 47.17 -19.94
C LYS A 2 44.73 47.14 -18.71
N GLN A 3 43.41 47.12 -18.91
CA GLN A 3 42.43 47.00 -17.82
C GLN A 3 41.14 46.26 -18.25
N ARG A 4 41.26 45.18 -19.04
CA ARG A 4 40.09 44.47 -19.58
C ARG A 4 39.95 43.00 -19.14
N GLN A 5 40.83 42.50 -18.26
CA GLN A 5 40.82 41.09 -17.85
C GLN A 5 40.11 40.82 -16.50
N SER A 6 40.04 41.79 -15.57
CA SER A 6 39.44 41.53 -14.24
C SER A 6 37.91 41.49 -14.27
N THR A 7 37.26 42.31 -15.09
CA THR A 7 35.78 42.34 -15.22
C THR A 7 35.21 41.03 -15.75
N SER A 8 35.95 40.34 -16.62
CA SER A 8 35.54 39.02 -17.17
C SER A 8 35.45 37.95 -16.07
N MET A 9 36.42 37.88 -15.15
CA MET A 9 36.39 36.91 -14.04
C MET A 9 35.29 37.23 -13.02
N PHE A 10 35.01 38.51 -12.76
CA PHE A 10 33.91 38.91 -11.88
C PHE A 10 32.55 38.53 -12.49
N LEU A 11 32.33 38.81 -13.77
CA LEU A 11 31.10 38.43 -14.46
C LEU A 11 30.93 36.91 -14.55
N LEU A 12 32.01 36.17 -14.78
CA LEU A 12 31.97 34.71 -14.80
C LEU A 12 31.62 34.12 -13.43
N ARG A 13 32.23 34.62 -12.35
CA ARG A 13 31.86 34.21 -10.98
C ARG A 13 30.42 34.54 -10.65
N PHE A 14 29.93 35.69 -11.10
CA PHE A 14 28.54 36.10 -10.93
C PHE A 14 27.57 35.18 -11.68
N PHE A 15 27.87 34.85 -12.93
CA PHE A 15 27.10 33.88 -13.73
C PHE A 15 27.09 32.49 -13.11
N VAL A 16 28.23 32.00 -12.62
CA VAL A 16 28.30 30.71 -11.92
C VAL A 16 27.45 30.71 -10.65
N GLY A 17 27.46 31.80 -9.88
CA GLY A 17 26.61 31.96 -8.70
C GLY A 17 25.12 31.93 -9.05
N ILE A 18 24.72 32.64 -10.10
CA ILE A 18 23.31 32.64 -10.57
C ILE A 18 22.91 31.24 -11.04
N CYS A 19 23.75 30.57 -11.84
CA CYS A 19 23.48 29.20 -12.29
C CYS A 19 23.33 28.25 -11.10
N ALA A 20 24.18 28.36 -10.08
CA ALA A 20 24.09 27.53 -8.88
C ALA A 20 22.76 27.75 -8.13
N ILE A 21 22.29 29.00 -8.01
CA ILE A 21 21.00 29.33 -7.39
C ILE A 21 19.84 28.75 -8.20
N ILE A 22 19.88 28.86 -9.53
CA ILE A 22 18.84 28.29 -10.40
C ILE A 22 18.79 26.78 -10.27
N ILE A 23 19.93 26.10 -10.29
CA ILE A 23 20.02 24.65 -10.11
C ILE A 23 19.46 24.24 -8.74
N LEU A 24 19.83 24.95 -7.67
CA LEU A 24 19.30 24.70 -6.34
C LEU A 24 17.78 24.87 -6.27
N ALA A 25 17.24 25.92 -6.89
CA ALA A 25 15.80 26.15 -6.94
C ALA A 25 15.07 25.02 -7.69
N LEU A 26 15.62 24.55 -8.81
CA LEU A 26 15.06 23.43 -9.57
C LEU A 26 15.10 22.13 -8.75
N CYS A 27 16.24 21.80 -8.16
CA CYS A 27 16.39 20.62 -7.29
C CYS A 27 15.41 20.66 -6.12
N PHE A 28 15.27 21.82 -5.46
CA PHE A 28 14.35 21.99 -4.35
C PHE A 28 12.88 21.81 -4.78
N SER A 29 12.50 22.38 -5.92
CA SER A 29 11.15 22.21 -6.46
C SER A 29 10.83 20.77 -6.85
N ALA A 30 11.80 20.06 -7.44
CA ALA A 30 11.66 18.65 -7.79
C ALA A 30 11.55 17.77 -6.54
N PHE A 31 12.36 18.06 -5.52
CA PHE A 31 12.32 17.34 -4.24
C PHE A 31 10.97 17.45 -3.55
N LEU A 32 10.36 18.64 -3.53
CA LEU A 32 9.02 18.84 -2.95
C LEU A 32 7.94 18.06 -3.71
N LYS A 33 7.99 18.02 -5.05
CA LYS A 33 7.06 17.22 -5.85
C LYS A 33 7.21 15.73 -5.56
N GLN A 34 8.46 15.27 -5.51
CA GLN A 34 8.79 13.86 -5.32
C GLN A 34 8.31 13.34 -3.96
N GLN A 35 8.38 14.15 -2.90
CA GLN A 35 7.86 13.79 -1.57
C GLN A 35 6.35 13.53 -1.59
N ASN A 36 5.58 14.35 -2.32
CA ASN A 36 4.12 14.21 -2.36
C ASN A 36 3.70 12.99 -3.20
N GLU A 37 4.36 12.76 -4.34
CA GLU A 37 4.13 11.55 -5.16
C GLU A 37 4.47 10.29 -4.38
N PHE A 38 5.58 10.28 -3.62
CA PHE A 38 5.96 9.13 -2.79
C PHE A 38 4.93 8.85 -1.68
N ALA A 39 4.36 9.88 -1.06
CA ALA A 39 3.30 9.72 -0.07
C ALA A 39 2.02 9.11 -0.68
N VAL A 40 1.65 9.51 -1.89
CA VAL A 40 0.49 8.93 -2.61
C VAL A 40 0.77 7.48 -2.99
N LEU A 41 1.91 7.20 -3.62
CA LEU A 41 2.28 5.83 -4.04
C LEU A 41 2.39 4.87 -2.86
N SER A 42 2.95 5.32 -1.73
CA SER A 42 3.08 4.46 -0.53
C SER A 42 1.71 4.13 0.08
N LYS A 43 0.77 5.08 0.06
CA LYS A 43 -0.62 4.83 0.50
C LYS A 43 -1.33 3.84 -0.42
N GLU A 44 -1.13 3.98 -1.72
CA GLU A 44 -1.72 3.08 -2.73
C GLU A 44 -1.13 1.66 -2.63
N ARG A 45 0.20 1.52 -2.51
CA ARG A 45 0.89 0.25 -2.20
C ARG A 45 0.26 -0.44 -1.00
N ARG A 46 0.13 0.27 0.12
CA ARG A 46 -0.43 -0.30 1.36
C ARG A 46 -1.89 -0.72 1.21
N ARG A 47 -2.67 -0.02 0.39
CA ARG A 47 -4.05 -0.39 0.07
C ARG A 47 -4.08 -1.69 -0.76
N LEU A 48 -3.28 -1.75 -1.81
CA LEU A 48 -3.16 -2.94 -2.67
C LEU A 48 -2.67 -4.16 -1.90
N GLU A 49 -1.72 -4.00 -0.97
CA GLU A 49 -1.26 -5.08 -0.10
C GLU A 49 -2.39 -5.62 0.78
N LYS A 50 -3.20 -4.73 1.38
CA LYS A 50 -4.37 -5.16 2.17
C LYS A 50 -5.39 -5.91 1.34
N GLU A 51 -5.75 -5.38 0.17
CA GLU A 51 -6.71 -6.03 -0.75
C GLU A 51 -6.18 -7.41 -1.18
N ARG A 52 -4.87 -7.53 -1.40
CA ARG A 52 -4.21 -8.81 -1.68
C ARG A 52 -4.31 -9.81 -0.53
N ASP A 53 -4.06 -9.36 0.69
CA ASP A 53 -4.09 -10.23 1.89
C ASP A 53 -5.53 -10.68 2.20
N GLU A 54 -6.50 -9.76 2.09
CA GLU A 54 -7.93 -10.07 2.25
C GLU A 54 -8.38 -11.12 1.23
N LEU A 55 -8.06 -10.90 -0.05
CA LEU A 55 -8.44 -11.83 -1.12
C LEU A 55 -7.73 -13.19 -0.98
N ALA A 56 -6.48 -13.20 -0.51
CA ALA A 56 -5.76 -14.45 -0.22
C ALA A 56 -6.41 -15.23 0.92
N SER A 57 -6.81 -14.55 1.99
CA SER A 57 -7.52 -15.16 3.12
C SER A 57 -8.89 -15.70 2.71
N GLU A 58 -9.63 -14.95 1.89
CA GLU A 58 -10.92 -15.39 1.35
C GLU A 58 -10.75 -16.60 0.44
N TYR A 59 -9.76 -16.57 -0.47
CA TYR A 59 -9.44 -17.71 -1.32
C TYR A 59 -9.13 -18.98 -0.50
N GLU A 60 -8.32 -18.86 0.54
CA GLU A 60 -7.98 -19.99 1.41
C GLU A 60 -9.19 -20.52 2.18
N ARG A 61 -10.07 -19.63 2.67
CA ARG A 61 -11.35 -20.01 3.26
C ARG A 61 -12.22 -20.78 2.27
N LEU A 62 -12.42 -20.24 1.07
CA LEU A 62 -13.25 -20.86 0.04
C LEU A 62 -12.67 -22.20 -0.42
N LYS A 63 -11.34 -22.29 -0.55
CA LYS A 63 -10.64 -23.53 -0.86
C LYS A 63 -10.90 -24.60 0.20
N ASN A 64 -10.75 -24.25 1.48
CA ASN A 64 -11.06 -25.17 2.58
C ASN A 64 -12.53 -25.62 2.56
N LEU A 65 -13.47 -24.70 2.31
CA LEU A 65 -14.89 -25.06 2.16
C LEU A 65 -15.12 -26.00 0.98
N ASN A 66 -14.46 -25.76 -0.15
CA ASN A 66 -14.58 -26.61 -1.34
C ASN A 66 -13.98 -28.00 -1.12
N GLU A 67 -12.84 -28.10 -0.44
CA GLU A 67 -12.24 -29.38 -0.05
C GLU A 67 -13.13 -30.17 0.93
N MET A 68 -13.88 -29.46 1.77
CA MET A 68 -14.84 -30.05 2.69
C MET A 68 -16.21 -30.33 2.03
N ALA A 69 -16.55 -29.68 0.92
CA ALA A 69 -17.90 -29.73 0.34
C ALA A 69 -18.36 -31.13 -0.05
N ASP A 70 -17.44 -32.01 -0.45
CA ASP A 70 -17.71 -33.43 -0.77
C ASP A 70 -17.61 -34.37 0.44
N THR A 71 -17.43 -33.83 1.65
CA THR A 71 -17.32 -34.63 2.88
C THR A 71 -18.62 -34.62 3.68
N ASP A 72 -19.02 -35.79 4.20
CA ASP A 72 -20.21 -35.92 5.07
C ASP A 72 -20.16 -34.97 6.28
N ALA A 73 -18.96 -34.64 6.76
CA ALA A 73 -18.76 -33.71 7.88
C ALA A 73 -19.22 -32.27 7.57
N TYR A 74 -19.06 -31.82 6.32
CA TYR A 74 -19.54 -30.50 5.90
C TYR A 74 -21.05 -30.45 5.73
N VAL A 75 -21.63 -31.50 5.12
CA VAL A 75 -23.08 -31.66 5.00
C VAL A 75 -23.72 -31.69 6.39
N GLU A 76 -23.14 -32.44 7.33
CA GLU A 76 -23.60 -32.50 8.72
C GLU A 76 -23.45 -31.14 9.43
N HIS A 77 -22.37 -30.39 9.19
CA HIS A 77 -22.16 -29.07 9.78
C HIS A 77 -23.20 -28.05 9.29
N ILE A 78 -23.41 -27.97 7.97
CA ILE A 78 -24.40 -27.08 7.36
C ILE A 78 -25.82 -27.48 7.78
N ALA A 79 -26.15 -28.79 7.76
CA ALA A 79 -27.44 -29.28 8.23
C ALA A 79 -27.71 -28.88 9.68
N ARG A 80 -26.70 -28.96 10.57
CA ARG A 80 -26.83 -28.51 11.96
C ARG A 80 -27.07 -27.00 12.09
N GLN A 81 -26.36 -26.18 11.32
CA GLN A 81 -26.59 -24.73 11.32
C GLN A 81 -27.98 -24.33 10.81
N TYR A 82 -28.51 -25.02 9.79
CA TYR A 82 -29.81 -24.69 9.21
C TYR A 82 -30.99 -25.30 9.96
N LEU A 83 -30.81 -26.46 10.60
CA LEU A 83 -31.88 -27.20 11.29
C LEU A 83 -31.85 -27.04 12.82
N ASP A 84 -30.92 -26.23 13.35
CA ASP A 84 -30.67 -26.04 14.80
C ASP A 84 -30.51 -27.39 15.54
N MET A 85 -29.82 -28.33 14.90
CA MET A 85 -29.62 -29.67 15.42
C MET A 85 -28.30 -29.77 16.20
N VAL A 86 -28.37 -30.34 17.41
CA VAL A 86 -27.21 -30.64 18.27
C VAL A 86 -26.89 -32.14 18.26
N ARG A 87 -25.61 -32.50 18.43
CA ARG A 87 -25.19 -33.91 18.48
C ARG A 87 -25.72 -34.58 19.75
N PRO A 88 -26.00 -35.91 19.77
CA PRO A 88 -26.40 -36.57 21.00
C PRO A 88 -25.33 -36.40 22.11
N GLY A 89 -25.69 -35.71 23.19
CA GLY A 89 -24.79 -35.38 24.30
C GLY A 89 -24.34 -33.92 24.41
N GLU A 90 -24.70 -33.07 23.43
CA GLU A 90 -24.46 -31.62 23.49
C GLU A 90 -25.71 -30.88 24.04
N TYR A 91 -25.51 -29.80 24.79
CA TYR A 91 -26.60 -28.97 25.35
C TYR A 91 -26.63 -27.60 24.66
N LEU A 92 -27.80 -27.19 24.17
CA LEU A 92 -28.03 -25.85 23.60
C LEU A 92 -28.47 -24.89 24.72
N ILE A 93 -27.71 -23.82 24.95
CA ILE A 93 -28.08 -22.77 25.90
C ILE A 93 -28.73 -21.63 25.11
N ILE A 94 -30.05 -21.47 25.24
CA ILE A 94 -30.80 -20.36 24.64
C ILE A 94 -30.99 -19.29 25.72
N ASP A 95 -30.33 -18.15 25.57
CA ASP A 95 -30.58 -16.96 26.41
C ASP A 95 -31.74 -16.15 25.83
N LYS A 96 -32.61 -15.62 26.68
CA LYS A 96 -33.92 -15.03 26.31
C LYS A 96 -33.86 -13.53 26.04
#